data_AF-A0A353S957-F1
#
_entry.id   AF-A0A353S957-F1
#
_cell.length_a   1.000
_cell.length_b   1.000
_cell.length_c   1.000
_cell.angle_alpha   90.00
_cell.angle_beta   90.00
_cell.angle_gamma   90.00
#
_symmetry.space_group_name_H-M   'P 1'
#
loop_
_entity.id
_entity.type
_entity.pdbx_description
1 polymer ?
#
loop_
_entity_poly.entity_id
_entity_poly.type
_entity_poly.pdbx_seq_one_letter_code
_entity_poly.pdbx_strand_id
1 'polypeptide(L)'
;MPKSLLLGHELIHALHNAKGTNAGDACVSFYIDLRGKPVNYSDTPITVKTEELRTVGIPGFTKFGDVTENKLRTEQGLNLRPRYY
;
A
#
# COMPACT_ATOMS: atom_id res chain seq x y z
N MET A 1 5.70 -5.83 12.50
CA MET A 1 4.49 -6.22 11.76
C MET A 1 4.23 -7.71 12.01
N PRO A 2 2.99 -8.19 12.22
CA PRO A 2 2.69 -9.62 12.31
C PRO A 2 3.13 -10.38 11.04
N LYS A 3 3.70 -11.59 11.19
CA LYS A 3 4.18 -12.41 10.05
C LYS A 3 3.06 -12.74 9.06
N SER A 4 1.84 -12.92 9.55
CA SER A 4 0.64 -13.16 8.72
C SER A 4 0.30 -11.98 7.81
N LEU A 5 0.51 -10.74 8.28
CA LEU A 5 0.29 -9.55 7.46
C LEU A 5 1.37 -9.38 6.39
N LEU A 6 2.63 -9.70 6.73
CA LEU A 6 3.71 -9.72 5.74
C LEU A 6 3.43 -10.76 4.65
N LEU A 7 3.00 -11.97 5.04
CA LEU A 7 2.59 -12.98 4.05
C LEU A 7 1.39 -12.50 3.22
N GLY A 8 0.39 -11.88 3.85
CA GLY A 8 -0.76 -11.31 3.15
C GLY A 8 -0.37 -10.25 2.12
N HIS A 9 0.61 -9.41 2.45
CA HIS A 9 1.18 -8.41 1.55
C HIS A 9 1.78 -9.05 0.29
N GLU A 10 2.63 -10.06 0.45
CA GLU A 10 3.23 -10.79 -0.69
C GLU A 10 2.18 -11.53 -1.53
N LEU A 11 1.13 -12.08 -0.89
CA LEU A 11 0.04 -12.76 -1.60
C LEU A 11 -0.81 -11.78 -2.43
N ILE A 12 -0.96 -10.53 -2.01
CA ILE A 12 -1.63 -9.50 -2.81
C ILE A 12 -0.81 -9.20 -4.07
N HIS A 13 0.52 -9.07 -3.98
CA HIS A 13 1.38 -8.95 -5.15
C HIS A 13 1.26 -10.16 -6.09
N ALA A 14 1.29 -11.37 -5.53
CA ALA A 14 1.11 -12.59 -6.30
C ALA A 14 -0.25 -12.59 -7.04
N LEU A 15 -1.32 -12.10 -6.40
CA LEU A 15 -2.64 -11.97 -7.01
C LEU A 15 -2.64 -10.94 -8.15
N HIS A 16 -2.02 -9.77 -7.98
CA HIS A 16 -1.92 -8.77 -9.03
C HIS A 16 -1.13 -9.28 -10.23
N ASN A 17 -0.04 -10.03 -9.98
CA ASN A 17 0.75 -10.72 -11.00
C ASN A 17 -0.09 -11.78 -11.73
N ALA A 18 -0.78 -12.65 -11.00
CA ALA A 18 -1.63 -13.69 -11.57
C ALA A 18 -2.77 -13.12 -12.44
N LYS A 19 -3.28 -11.93 -12.08
CA LYS A 19 -4.29 -11.21 -12.86
C LYS A 19 -3.69 -10.37 -14.01
N GLY A 20 -2.37 -10.26 -14.12
CA GLY A 20 -1.70 -9.40 -15.10
C GLY A 20 -1.97 -7.90 -14.89
N THR A 21 -2.25 -7.47 -13.65
CA THR A 21 -2.59 -6.08 -13.33
C THR A 21 -1.50 -5.34 -12.53
N ASN A 22 -0.39 -6.00 -12.25
CA ASN A 22 0.76 -5.36 -11.57
C ASN A 22 1.33 -4.27 -12.48
N ALA A 23 1.46 -3.06 -11.95
CA ALA A 23 2.10 -1.93 -12.62
C ALA A 23 3.44 -1.63 -11.95
N GLY A 24 4.54 -1.87 -12.66
CA GLY A 24 5.90 -1.68 -12.14
C GLY A 24 6.35 -0.22 -12.06
N ASP A 25 5.51 0.73 -12.46
CA ASP A 25 5.88 2.14 -12.53
C ASP A 25 6.18 2.70 -11.15
N ALA A 26 7.27 3.46 -11.05
CA ALA A 26 7.64 4.16 -9.83
C ALA A 26 6.99 5.54 -9.81
N CYS A 27 6.54 5.99 -8.64
CA CYS A 27 6.08 7.34 -8.42
C CYS A 27 6.85 7.99 -7.27
N VAL A 28 6.99 9.31 -7.36
CA VAL A 28 7.40 10.13 -6.22
C VAL A 28 6.19 10.28 -5.32
N SER A 29 6.19 9.62 -4.17
CA SER A 29 5.09 9.72 -3.21
C SER A 29 5.35 10.86 -2.23
N PHE A 30 4.63 11.96 -2.38
CA PHE A 30 4.51 12.98 -1.34
C PHE A 30 3.50 12.46 -0.31
N TYR A 31 4.00 12.09 0.86
CA TYR A 31 3.31 11.47 2.00
C TYR A 31 1.82 11.85 2.12
N ILE A 32 0.87 10.92 2.11
CA ILE A 32 -0.53 11.20 2.42
C ILE A 32 -0.88 10.41 3.69
N ASP A 33 -1.29 11.07 4.78
CA ASP A 33 -1.77 10.36 5.98
C ASP A 33 -3.12 9.68 5.70
N LEU A 34 -3.59 8.88 6.65
CA LEU A 34 -4.90 8.21 6.59
C LEU A 34 -6.10 9.19 6.51
N ARG A 35 -5.86 10.50 6.57
CA ARG A 35 -6.86 11.56 6.42
C ARG A 35 -6.75 12.29 5.07
N GLY A 36 -5.89 11.82 4.16
CA GLY A 36 -5.70 12.46 2.86
C GLY A 36 -4.78 13.67 2.91
N LYS A 37 -4.10 13.94 4.03
CA LYS A 37 -3.27 15.14 4.19
C LYS A 37 -1.80 14.85 3.87
N PRO A 38 -1.12 15.77 3.15
CA PRO A 38 0.33 15.71 3.00
C PRO A 38 1.06 15.69 4.35
N VAL A 39 1.90 14.68 4.62
CA VAL A 39 2.68 14.56 5.86
C VAL A 39 4.17 14.63 5.57
N ASN A 40 4.71 15.84 5.42
CA ASN A 40 6.16 16.04 5.30
C ASN A 40 6.87 15.55 6.57
N TYR A 41 7.37 14.31 6.55
CA TYR A 41 8.16 13.73 7.64
C TYR A 41 9.67 13.68 7.32
N SER A 42 10.06 13.91 6.07
CA SER A 42 11.42 14.31 5.70
C SER A 42 11.36 15.12 4.41
N ASP A 43 12.28 16.08 4.24
CA ASP A 43 12.45 16.87 3.02
C ASP A 43 12.96 16.04 1.82
N THR A 44 13.01 14.71 1.96
CA THR A 44 13.50 13.79 0.93
C THR A 44 12.34 12.96 0.39
N PRO A 45 11.86 13.22 -0.83
CA PRO A 45 10.91 12.34 -1.48
C PRO A 45 11.51 10.94 -1.65
N ILE A 46 10.72 9.91 -1.35
CA ILE A 46 11.08 8.52 -1.65
C ILE A 46 10.45 8.10 -2.98
N THR A 47 11.26 7.46 -3.83
CA THR A 47 10.77 6.78 -5.01
C THR A 47 10.25 5.41 -4.59
N VAL A 48 8.96 5.18 -4.78
CA VAL A 48 8.29 3.92 -4.44
C VAL A 48 7.55 3.39 -5.66
N LYS A 49 7.45 2.06 -5.79
CA LYS A 49 6.64 1.46 -6.85
C LYS A 49 5.16 1.72 -6.55
N THR A 50 4.40 2.14 -7.55
CA THR A 50 2.94 2.34 -7.46
C THR A 50 2.24 1.07 -6.99
N GLU A 51 2.75 -0.09 -7.38
CA GLU A 51 2.29 -1.41 -6.93
C GLU A 51 2.37 -1.59 -5.41
N GLU A 52 3.41 -1.11 -4.73
CA GLU A 52 3.53 -1.20 -3.26
C GLU A 52 2.44 -0.36 -2.57
N LEU A 53 2.19 0.84 -3.10
CA LEU A 53 1.15 1.74 -2.59
C LEU A 53 -0.26 1.16 -2.80
N ARG A 54 -0.49 0.51 -3.94
CA ARG A 54 -1.72 -0.23 -4.23
C ARG A 54 -1.89 -1.41 -3.28
N THR A 55 -0.85 -2.22 -3.08
CA THR A 55 -0.87 -3.38 -2.17
C THR A 55 -1.15 -2.98 -0.73
N VAL A 56 -0.53 -1.90 -0.24
CA VAL A 56 -0.85 -1.36 1.09
C VAL A 56 -2.30 -0.91 1.19
N GLY A 57 -2.83 -0.35 0.10
CA GLY A 57 -4.16 0.22 0.05
C GLY A 57 -4.17 1.71 0.32
N ILE A 58 -3.19 2.43 -0.22
CA ILE A 58 -3.14 3.90 -0.14
C ILE A 58 -4.19 4.49 -1.10
N PRO A 59 -5.04 5.43 -0.62
CA PRO A 59 -6.01 6.10 -1.48
C PRO A 59 -5.36 6.75 -2.71
N GLY A 60 -5.98 6.60 -3.88
CA GLY A 60 -5.45 7.09 -5.16
C GLY A 60 -4.63 6.07 -5.96
N PHE A 61 -4.20 4.96 -5.33
CA PHE A 61 -3.47 3.87 -6.00
C PHE A 61 -4.28 2.57 -6.11
N THR A 62 -5.36 2.44 -5.35
CA THR A 62 -6.24 1.26 -5.33
C THR A 62 -7.27 1.26 -6.46
N LYS A 63 -7.70 0.06 -6.86
CA LYS A 63 -8.81 -0.18 -7.79
C LYS A 63 -10.02 -0.76 -7.05
N PHE A 64 -11.20 -0.58 -7.62
CA PHE A 64 -12.41 -1.18 -7.06
C PHE A 64 -12.25 -2.71 -6.97
N GLY A 65 -12.55 -3.26 -5.79
CA GLY A 65 -12.42 -4.70 -5.53
C GLY A 65 -11.01 -5.18 -5.13
N ASP A 66 -10.00 -4.31 -5.06
CA ASP A 66 -8.67 -4.71 -4.59
C ASP A 66 -8.72 -5.21 -3.14
N VAL A 67 -8.05 -6.33 -2.88
CA VAL A 67 -7.66 -6.73 -1.52
C VAL A 67 -6.40 -5.96 -1.18
N THR A 68 -6.33 -5.39 0.03
CA THR A 68 -5.20 -4.56 0.45
C THR A 68 -4.72 -4.92 1.84
N GLU A 69 -3.45 -4.63 2.14
CA GLU A 69 -2.90 -4.81 3.48
C GLU A 69 -3.74 -4.08 4.53
N ASN A 70 -4.18 -2.84 4.23
CA ASN A 70 -5.04 -2.07 5.11
C ASN A 70 -6.39 -2.73 5.40
N LYS A 71 -7.01 -3.42 4.42
CA LYS A 71 -8.22 -4.23 4.67
C LYS A 71 -7.92 -5.39 5.62
N LEU A 72 -6.82 -6.12 5.39
CA LEU A 72 -6.39 -7.22 6.27
C LEU A 72 -6.07 -6.72 7.70
N ARG A 73 -5.50 -5.52 7.84
CA ARG A 73 -5.25 -4.88 9.15
C ARG A 73 -6.56 -4.57 9.86
N THR A 74 -7.54 -3.99 9.16
CA THR A 74 -8.87 -3.71 9.71
C THR A 74 -9.57 -4.99 10.19
N GLU A 75 -9.54 -6.06 9.41
CA GLU A 75 -10.12 -7.37 9.78
C GLU A 75 -9.50 -7.94 11.08
N GLN A 76 -8.24 -7.61 11.35
CA GLN A 76 -7.51 -8.04 12.54
C GLN A 76 -7.57 -7.03 13.69
N GLY A 77 -8.35 -5.95 13.57
CA GLY A 77 -8.42 -4.89 14.59
C GLY A 77 -7.12 -4.10 14.75
N LEU A 78 -6.26 -4.09 13.74
CA LEU A 78 -4.97 -3.41 13.74
C LEU A 78 -5.07 -2.02 13.12
N ASN A 79 -4.24 -1.11 13.60
CA ASN A 79 -4.09 0.22 13.00
C ASN A 79 -3.70 0.11 11.53
N LEU A 80 -4.24 0.99 10.68
CA LEU A 80 -3.89 1.04 9.26
C LEU A 80 -2.42 1.43 9.05
N ARG A 81 -1.87 1.06 7.90
CA ARG A 81 -0.54 1.44 7.45
C ARG A 81 -0.72 2.73 6.65
N PRO A 82 -0.37 3.90 7.22
CA PRO A 82 -0.50 5.17 6.52
C PRO A 82 0.52 5.31 5.38
N ARG A 83 1.58 4.49 5.37
CA ARG A 83 2.75 4.71 4.50
C ARG A 83 3.53 3.43 4.21
N TYR A 84 4.18 3.40 3.05
CA TYR A 84 5.21 2.41 2.72
C TYR A 84 6.61 3.01 3.01
N TYR A 85 7.37 2.35 3.88
CA TYR A 85 8.77 2.58 4.23
C TYR A 85 9.36 1.21 4.55
#